data_AF-A0A954D2B6-F1
#
_entry.id   AF-A0A954D2B6-F1
#
_cell.length_a   1.000
_cell.length_b   1.000
_cell.length_c   1.000
_cell.angle_alpha   90.00
_cell.angle_beta   90.00
_cell.angle_gamma   90.00
#
_symmetry.space_group_name_H-M   'P 1'
#
loop_
_entity.id
_entity.type
_entity.pdbx_description
1 polymer ?
#
loop_
_entity_poly.entity_id
_entity_poly.type
_entity_poly.pdbx_seq_one_letter_code
_entity_poly.pdbx_strand_id
1 'polypeptide(L)'
;KDRERRYQTAGELARDLEHYLAGEPIEARRDSALYVLKKMMMRYRVPTAAAAVLLFSGYGFGATMTGLYQQAQGEAKRASEEVERMKEPYTRLLEKIAGNRIDPVTDSFSTMLRKRDNVRRELEGFANQTVEFMVDDRLLGRDYARFACDTMPRLTGRLLRVGQGQAHTTLEAAAEQMEPGDTILLGQGTYKLPPRRSWRDVAFVGQGREQTVLHLQLETATRVRIAGVHIDCQNNEFLDLRNGGSVQIRDCLIDNYNSGAGGSNAVFASGSVLLVEGCVFEGRSGRMAKRDHGGRVFDLRGTNVLYARATRFVDNSEVVRASNLCVFDDCESLNRLRSDFGIMPYRGGRVLLRKNRVTVHKGDGPEPIEFSTSSDDAAVAQELRGVGRAGKSEILAGLEALHLDRDPRYWAVLLMHAEQEVRFLASGRLAALLRGLLPKPPKPPQPPKVAEKLPAPVEELRTHGVRAATVLRWLDYNARDLSWDAKAGCYKLERR
;
A
#
# COMPACT_ATOMS: atom_id res chain seq x y z
N LYS A 1 92.78 1.28 -2.85
CA LYS A 1 92.31 2.11 -1.73
C LYS A 1 92.70 3.55 -2.03
N ASP A 2 91.71 4.39 -2.31
CA ASP A 2 91.87 5.71 -2.92
C ASP A 2 92.65 6.70 -2.04
N ARG A 3 93.58 7.46 -2.61
CA ARG A 3 94.54 8.31 -1.87
C ARG A 3 93.91 9.62 -1.40
N GLU A 4 92.88 10.09 -2.09
CA GLU A 4 92.14 11.33 -1.79
C GLU A 4 91.19 11.21 -0.59
N ARG A 5 90.93 10.00 -0.08
CA ARG A 5 90.02 9.75 1.06
C ARG A 5 90.72 9.63 2.42
N ARG A 6 91.97 10.09 2.54
CA ARG A 6 92.70 10.16 3.82
C ARG A 6 92.63 11.58 4.37
N TYR A 7 92.38 11.71 5.67
CA TYR A 7 92.48 13.00 6.36
C TYR A 7 93.87 13.60 6.08
N GLN A 8 93.88 14.81 5.52
CA GLN A 8 95.11 15.52 5.14
C GLN A 8 95.78 16.14 6.36
N THR A 9 95.01 16.38 7.44
CA THR A 9 95.52 16.94 8.69
C THR A 9 94.88 16.27 9.91
N ALA A 10 95.57 16.30 11.05
CA ALA A 10 94.99 15.84 12.33
C ALA A 10 93.74 16.66 12.73
N GLY A 11 93.63 17.91 12.27
CA GLY A 11 92.46 18.75 12.49
C GLY A 11 91.20 18.26 11.77
N GLU A 12 91.33 17.70 10.56
CA GLU A 12 90.19 17.09 9.84
C GLU A 12 89.67 15.84 10.55
N LEU A 13 90.58 15.01 11.08
CA LEU A 13 90.21 13.84 11.88
C LEU A 13 89.53 14.25 13.20
N ALA A 14 90.04 15.30 13.86
CA ALA A 14 89.43 15.83 15.08
C ALA A 14 88.01 16.35 14.83
N ARG A 15 87.80 17.12 13.75
CA ARG A 15 86.47 17.60 13.34
C ARG A 15 85.50 16.46 13.02
N ASP A 16 85.94 15.43 12.31
CA ASP A 16 85.08 14.27 12.01
C ASP A 16 84.76 13.43 13.25
N LEU A 17 85.67 13.37 14.23
CA LEU A 17 85.39 12.78 15.55
C LEU A 17 84.37 13.62 16.33
N GLU A 18 84.51 14.94 16.34
CA GLU A 18 83.54 15.84 16.96
C GLU A 18 82.15 15.71 16.31
N HIS A 19 82.07 15.70 14.98
CA HIS A 19 80.84 15.43 14.24
C HIS A 19 80.25 14.06 14.59
N TYR A 20 81.09 13.01 14.67
CA TYR A 20 80.63 11.67 15.03
C TYR A 20 80.02 11.62 16.44
N LEU A 21 80.68 12.27 17.41
CA LEU A 21 80.23 12.36 18.80
C LEU A 21 78.98 13.24 18.95
N ALA A 22 78.85 14.30 18.16
CA ALA A 22 77.67 15.17 18.10
C ALA A 22 76.48 14.56 17.31
N GLY A 23 76.65 13.35 16.76
CA GLY A 23 75.63 12.67 15.96
C GLY A 23 75.44 13.26 14.56
N GLU A 24 76.38 14.09 14.09
CA GLU A 24 76.39 14.73 12.78
C GLU A 24 76.98 13.82 11.69
N PRO A 25 76.71 14.09 10.40
CA PRO A 25 77.34 13.37 9.30
C PRO A 25 78.82 13.77 9.20
N ILE A 26 79.71 12.78 9.25
CA ILE A 26 81.15 12.98 9.05
C ILE A 26 81.45 13.32 7.57
N GLU A 27 82.43 14.19 7.34
CA GLU A 27 82.85 14.68 6.02
C GLU A 27 83.31 13.53 5.13
N ALA A 28 84.02 12.55 5.69
CA ALA A 28 84.51 11.38 4.95
C ALA A 28 83.41 10.47 4.36
N ARG A 29 82.14 10.61 4.76
CA ARG A 29 81.00 9.83 4.24
C ARG A 29 79.83 10.68 3.75
N ARG A 30 80.03 11.99 3.61
CA ARG A 30 78.97 12.95 3.24
C ARG A 30 78.47 12.76 1.81
N ASP A 31 79.22 12.09 0.94
CA ASP A 31 78.84 11.75 -0.44
C ASP A 31 77.63 10.80 -0.54
N SER A 32 77.26 10.12 0.55
CA SER A 32 76.08 9.26 0.57
C SER A 32 74.86 10.03 1.12
N ALA A 33 73.99 10.47 0.22
CA ALA A 33 72.74 11.16 0.58
C ALA A 33 71.87 10.35 1.56
N LEU A 34 71.84 9.01 1.42
CA LEU A 34 71.18 8.08 2.33
C LEU A 34 71.81 8.07 3.74
N TYR A 35 73.15 8.14 3.83
CA TYR A 35 73.87 8.20 5.10
C TYR A 35 73.57 9.50 5.86
N VAL A 36 73.63 10.63 5.13
CA VAL A 36 73.33 11.96 5.69
C VAL A 36 71.88 12.03 6.15
N LEU A 37 70.92 11.56 5.33
CA LEU A 37 69.49 11.53 5.67
C LEU A 37 69.22 10.67 6.91
N LYS A 38 69.83 9.48 7.01
CA LYS A 38 69.69 8.60 8.19
C LYS A 38 70.24 9.25 9.45
N LYS A 39 71.42 9.89 9.38
CA LYS A 39 72.00 10.62 10.53
C LYS A 39 71.10 11.79 10.96
N MET A 40 70.55 12.54 10.01
CA MET A 40 69.60 13.63 10.29
C MET A 40 68.31 13.12 10.95
N MET A 41 67.70 12.04 10.44
CA MET A 41 66.51 11.44 11.06
C MET A 41 66.79 10.90 12.47
N MET A 42 68.00 10.37 12.73
CA MET A 42 68.38 9.90 14.07
C MET A 42 68.70 11.02 15.05
N ARG A 43 69.13 12.19 14.58
CA ARG A 43 69.38 13.37 15.42
C ARG A 43 68.08 14.09 15.77
N TYR A 44 67.17 14.19 14.80
CA TYR A 44 65.90 14.90 14.91
C TYR A 44 64.69 13.96 15.11
N ARG A 45 64.86 12.88 15.87
CA ARG A 45 63.84 11.81 16.03
C ARG A 45 62.45 12.31 16.40
N VAL A 46 62.36 13.28 17.32
CA VAL A 46 61.09 13.83 17.81
C VAL A 46 60.36 14.61 16.71
N PRO A 47 60.94 15.66 16.09
CA PRO A 47 60.27 16.38 15.00
C PRO A 47 60.10 15.54 13.73
N THR A 48 61.01 14.59 13.42
CA THR A 48 60.83 13.65 12.30
C THR A 48 59.65 12.70 12.54
N ALA A 49 59.47 12.19 13.76
CA ALA A 49 58.31 11.37 14.10
C ALA A 49 57.00 12.17 14.04
N ALA A 50 56.98 13.41 14.53
CA ALA A 50 55.82 14.29 14.45
C ALA A 50 55.42 14.58 12.99
N ALA A 51 56.39 14.87 12.12
CA ALA A 51 56.15 15.08 10.69
C ALA A 51 55.60 13.82 10.01
N ALA A 52 56.15 12.64 10.33
CA ALA A 52 55.65 11.37 9.81
C ALA A 52 54.20 11.11 10.24
N VAL A 53 53.87 11.33 11.53
CA VAL A 53 52.50 11.18 12.03
C VAL A 53 51.54 12.11 11.28
N LEU A 54 51.89 13.39 11.12
CA LEU A 54 51.05 14.34 10.38
C LEU A 54 50.83 13.92 8.92
N LEU A 55 51.87 13.44 8.25
CA LEU A 55 51.78 12.95 6.87
C LEU A 55 50.87 11.71 6.77
N PHE A 56 51.03 10.73 7.65
CA PHE A 56 50.19 9.52 7.65
C PHE A 56 48.76 9.82 8.07
N SER A 57 48.53 10.73 9.02
CA SER A 57 47.19 11.19 9.39
C SER A 57 46.52 11.94 8.24
N GLY A 58 47.24 12.81 7.53
CA GLY A 58 46.72 13.49 6.34
C GLY A 58 46.37 12.52 5.20
N TYR A 59 47.22 11.52 4.98
CA TYR A 59 46.96 10.45 4.01
C TYR A 59 45.74 9.60 4.41
N GLY A 60 45.66 9.18 5.67
CA GLY A 60 44.51 8.45 6.21
C GLY A 60 43.21 9.25 6.09
N PHE A 61 43.25 10.54 6.44
CA PHE A 61 42.12 11.44 6.27
C PHE A 61 41.69 11.54 4.80
N GLY A 62 42.63 11.78 3.88
CA GLY A 62 42.35 11.83 2.44
C GLY A 62 41.75 10.53 1.89
N ALA A 63 42.27 9.38 2.31
CA ALA A 63 41.75 8.06 1.92
C ALA A 63 40.32 7.83 2.45
N THR A 64 40.07 8.15 3.73
CA THR A 64 38.72 8.04 4.32
C THR A 64 37.72 8.98 3.64
N MET A 65 38.12 10.22 3.36
CA MET A 65 37.25 11.22 2.72
C MET A 65 36.91 10.82 1.28
N THR A 66 37.88 10.26 0.56
CA THR A 66 37.65 9.73 -0.79
C THR A 66 36.68 8.54 -0.76
N GLY A 67 36.81 7.63 0.22
CA GLY A 67 35.88 6.51 0.40
C GLY A 67 34.46 6.96 0.70
N LEU A 68 34.30 7.90 1.64
CA LEU A 68 33.00 8.49 1.99
C LEU A 68 32.36 9.23 0.80
N TYR A 69 33.17 9.96 0.02
CA TYR A 69 32.70 10.68 -1.17
C TYR A 69 32.25 9.73 -2.28
N GLN A 70 32.99 8.65 -2.53
CA GLN A 70 32.59 7.63 -3.50
C GLN A 70 31.32 6.90 -3.06
N GLN A 71 31.16 6.65 -1.76
CA GLN A 71 29.93 6.08 -1.21
C GLN A 71 28.74 7.03 -1.39
N ALA A 72 28.89 8.31 -1.05
CA ALA A 72 27.86 9.33 -1.23
C ALA A 72 27.46 9.52 -2.70
N GLN A 73 28.43 9.47 -3.64
CA GLN A 73 28.13 9.48 -5.07
C GLN A 73 27.44 8.21 -5.56
N GLY A 74 27.83 7.05 -5.04
CA GLY A 74 27.15 5.78 -5.33
C GLY A 74 25.69 5.80 -4.88
N GLU A 75 25.41 6.35 -3.69
CA GLU A 75 24.07 6.54 -3.15
C GLU A 75 23.25 7.55 -3.98
N ALA A 76 23.83 8.70 -4.34
CA ALA A 76 23.18 9.69 -5.19
C ALA A 76 22.86 9.16 -6.60
N LYS A 77 23.77 8.36 -7.18
CA LYS A 77 23.55 7.73 -8.49
C LYS A 77 22.44 6.68 -8.41
N ARG A 78 22.43 5.83 -7.38
CA ARG A 78 21.34 4.87 -7.13
C ARG A 78 20.00 5.56 -6.94
N ALA A 79 19.95 6.65 -6.17
CA ALA A 79 18.75 7.45 -5.99
C ALA A 79 18.26 8.05 -7.33
N SER A 80 19.18 8.51 -8.19
CA SER A 80 18.82 9.03 -9.52
C SER A 80 18.32 7.94 -10.48
N GLU A 81 18.95 6.76 -10.47
CA GLU A 81 18.55 5.60 -11.28
C GLU A 81 17.19 5.04 -10.83
N GLU A 82 16.91 5.12 -9.53
CA GLU A 82 15.62 4.74 -8.93
C GLU A 82 14.50 5.72 -9.32
N VAL A 83 14.77 7.03 -9.23
CA VAL A 83 13.83 8.07 -9.69
C VAL A 83 13.54 7.94 -11.19
N GLU A 84 14.55 7.63 -12.01
CA GLU A 84 14.36 7.49 -13.45
C GLU A 84 13.58 6.21 -13.81
N ARG A 85 13.86 5.11 -13.11
CA ARG A 85 13.08 3.87 -13.19
C ARG A 85 11.62 4.08 -12.77
N MET A 86 11.39 4.92 -11.75
CA MET A 86 10.03 5.27 -11.31
C MET A 86 9.25 6.08 -12.34
N LYS A 87 9.90 6.88 -13.21
CA LYS A 87 9.21 7.73 -14.20
C LYS A 87 8.78 6.99 -15.46
N GLU A 88 9.56 6.00 -15.90
CA GLU A 88 9.35 5.29 -17.17
C GLU A 88 7.91 4.74 -17.38
N PRO A 89 7.25 4.15 -16.36
CA PRO A 89 5.87 3.69 -16.46
C PRO A 89 4.87 4.84 -16.60
N TYR A 90 5.09 5.96 -15.89
CA TYR A 90 4.23 7.14 -15.98
C TYR A 90 4.33 7.76 -17.37
N THR A 91 5.55 7.86 -17.92
CA THR A 91 5.77 8.36 -19.28
C THR A 91 5.04 7.49 -20.31
N ARG A 92 5.19 6.17 -20.23
CA ARG A 92 4.47 5.24 -21.13
C ARG A 92 2.95 5.32 -20.96
N LEU A 93 2.44 5.47 -19.74
CA LEU A 93 1.00 5.67 -19.51
C LEU A 93 0.51 6.96 -20.18
N LEU A 94 1.21 8.07 -19.97
CA LEU A 94 0.86 9.36 -20.53
C LEU A 94 0.85 9.33 -22.06
N GLU A 95 1.83 8.66 -22.67
CA GLU A 95 1.87 8.43 -24.12
C GLU A 95 0.65 7.65 -24.61
N LYS A 96 0.27 6.57 -23.93
CA LYS A 96 -0.90 5.76 -24.31
C LYS A 96 -2.23 6.47 -24.08
N ILE A 97 -2.36 7.28 -23.02
CA ILE A 97 -3.53 8.14 -22.78
C ILE A 97 -3.61 9.20 -23.87
N ALA A 98 -2.49 9.84 -24.19
CA ALA A 98 -2.41 10.85 -25.25
C ALA A 98 -2.80 10.26 -26.62
N GLY A 99 -2.36 9.04 -26.93
CA GLY A 99 -2.73 8.32 -28.16
C GLY A 99 -4.22 7.94 -28.26
N ASN A 100 -4.95 7.96 -27.13
CA ASN A 100 -6.40 7.71 -27.09
C ASN A 100 -7.22 8.96 -26.74
N ARG A 101 -6.67 10.15 -27.00
CA ARG A 101 -7.39 11.41 -26.79
C ARG A 101 -8.67 11.46 -27.63
N ILE A 102 -9.77 11.80 -26.96
CA ILE A 102 -11.08 11.98 -27.57
C ILE A 102 -11.16 13.38 -28.17
N ASP A 103 -11.47 13.45 -29.46
CA ASP A 103 -11.79 14.69 -30.16
C ASP A 103 -13.29 14.71 -30.50
N PRO A 104 -14.10 15.51 -29.80
CA PRO A 104 -15.54 15.53 -29.99
C PRO A 104 -15.98 16.11 -31.36
N VAL A 105 -15.07 16.73 -32.11
CA VAL A 105 -15.36 17.32 -33.43
C VAL A 105 -15.11 16.31 -34.55
N THR A 106 -14.09 15.45 -34.42
CA THR A 106 -13.65 14.54 -35.49
C THR A 106 -13.95 13.07 -35.20
N ASP A 107 -14.07 12.66 -33.94
CA ASP A 107 -14.38 11.28 -33.59
C ASP A 107 -15.87 10.97 -33.74
N SER A 108 -16.19 9.84 -34.37
CA SER A 108 -17.54 9.28 -34.29
C SER A 108 -17.84 8.82 -32.85
N PHE A 109 -19.13 8.75 -32.47
CA PHE A 109 -19.53 8.28 -31.14
C PHE A 109 -18.98 6.88 -30.80
N SER A 110 -18.92 5.96 -31.77
CA SER A 110 -18.34 4.63 -31.57
C SER A 110 -16.82 4.67 -31.40
N THR A 111 -16.13 5.59 -32.08
CA THR A 111 -14.70 5.88 -31.88
C THR A 111 -14.44 6.45 -30.49
N MET A 112 -15.26 7.39 -30.02
CA MET A 112 -15.14 7.97 -28.68
C MET A 112 -15.30 6.92 -27.59
N LEU A 113 -16.28 6.01 -27.71
CA LEU A 113 -16.48 4.91 -26.77
C LEU A 113 -15.28 3.94 -26.75
N ARG A 114 -14.75 3.55 -27.92
CA ARG A 114 -13.54 2.71 -28.01
C ARG A 114 -12.32 3.38 -27.38
N LYS A 115 -12.08 4.67 -27.67
CA LYS A 115 -10.98 5.44 -27.08
C LYS A 115 -11.11 5.54 -25.56
N ARG A 116 -12.32 5.82 -25.05
CA ARG A 116 -12.62 5.83 -23.61
C ARG A 116 -12.29 4.48 -22.96
N ASP A 117 -12.71 3.38 -23.59
CA ASP A 117 -12.49 2.03 -23.04
C ASP A 117 -11.02 1.60 -23.15
N ASN A 118 -10.27 2.10 -24.14
CA ASN A 118 -8.82 1.93 -24.24
C ASN A 118 -8.07 2.67 -23.13
N VAL A 119 -8.37 3.97 -22.93
CA VAL A 119 -7.80 4.77 -21.82
C VAL A 119 -8.10 4.08 -20.48
N ARG A 120 -9.32 3.58 -20.33
CA ARG A 120 -9.74 2.84 -19.13
C ARG A 120 -8.90 1.58 -18.90
N ARG A 121 -8.68 0.75 -19.93
CA ARG A 121 -7.85 -0.45 -19.84
C ARG A 121 -6.39 -0.15 -19.54
N GLU A 122 -5.83 0.91 -20.12
CA GLU A 122 -4.46 1.32 -19.86
C GLU A 122 -4.26 1.87 -18.45
N LEU A 123 -5.23 2.63 -17.93
CA LEU A 123 -5.27 3.05 -16.52
C LEU A 123 -5.37 1.86 -15.56
N GLU A 124 -6.15 0.85 -15.91
CA GLU A 124 -6.30 -0.38 -15.12
C GLU A 124 -5.02 -1.24 -15.16
N GLY A 125 -4.39 -1.39 -16.32
CA GLY A 125 -3.10 -2.07 -16.46
C GLY A 125 -1.95 -1.33 -15.75
N PHE A 126 -1.95 0.00 -15.79
CA PHE A 126 -0.99 0.80 -15.04
C PHE A 126 -1.18 0.71 -13.53
N ALA A 127 -2.43 0.68 -13.04
CA ALA A 127 -2.69 0.44 -11.62
C ALA A 127 -2.08 -0.89 -11.15
N ASN A 128 -2.15 -1.94 -11.99
CA ASN A 128 -1.52 -3.23 -11.72
C ASN A 128 0.02 -3.16 -11.80
N GLN A 129 0.60 -2.35 -12.69
CA GLN A 129 2.06 -2.12 -12.74
C GLN A 129 2.57 -1.23 -11.61
N THR A 130 1.76 -0.31 -11.08
CA THR A 130 2.16 0.56 -9.97
C THR A 130 2.51 -0.28 -8.73
N VAL A 131 1.93 -1.49 -8.62
CA VAL A 131 2.29 -2.51 -7.63
C VAL A 131 3.78 -2.90 -7.68
N GLU A 132 4.42 -2.87 -8.86
CA GLU A 132 5.87 -3.13 -9.05
C GLU A 132 6.76 -1.95 -8.65
N PHE A 133 6.26 -0.70 -8.66
CA PHE A 133 7.06 0.51 -8.43
C PHE A 133 6.98 1.06 -7.00
N MET A 134 6.18 0.46 -6.13
CA MET A 134 5.75 1.08 -4.86
C MET A 134 6.74 0.96 -3.67
N VAL A 135 7.95 0.44 -3.85
CA VAL A 135 8.71 -0.17 -2.75
C VAL A 135 9.72 0.77 -2.07
N ASP A 136 9.28 1.48 -1.01
CA ASP A 136 9.97 1.34 0.28
C ASP A 136 9.16 0.32 1.10
N ASP A 137 9.58 -0.94 1.02
CA ASP A 137 8.87 -2.11 1.54
C ASP A 137 8.49 -1.98 3.02
N ARG A 138 9.22 -1.15 3.78
CA ARG A 138 9.03 -1.00 5.23
C ARG A 138 7.86 -0.10 5.57
N LEU A 139 7.56 0.92 4.76
CA LEU A 139 6.45 1.85 5.00
C LEU A 139 5.14 1.29 4.43
N LEU A 140 5.19 0.69 3.24
CA LEU A 140 4.00 0.12 2.59
C LEU A 140 3.28 -0.91 3.45
N GLY A 141 4.01 -1.89 4.02
CA GLY A 141 3.34 -2.93 4.79
C GLY A 141 2.76 -2.44 6.12
N ARG A 142 3.09 -1.22 6.53
CA ARG A 142 2.47 -0.54 7.67
C ARG A 142 1.26 0.29 7.25
N ASP A 143 1.09 0.60 5.97
CA ASP A 143 -0.03 1.39 5.49
C ASP A 143 -1.25 0.53 5.12
N TYR A 144 -1.93 0.00 6.15
CA TYR A 144 -3.19 -0.74 5.96
C TYR A 144 -4.20 0.02 5.09
N ALA A 145 -4.33 1.32 5.34
CA ALA A 145 -5.31 2.16 4.64
C ALA A 145 -5.07 2.17 3.12
N ARG A 146 -3.81 2.01 2.66
CA ARG A 146 -3.49 1.84 1.25
C ARG A 146 -4.09 0.56 0.67
N PHE A 147 -3.84 -0.58 1.30
CA PHE A 147 -4.41 -1.87 0.87
C PHE A 147 -5.94 -1.81 0.84
N ALA A 148 -6.54 -1.20 1.87
CA ALA A 148 -7.97 -1.01 1.93
C ALA A 148 -8.47 -0.08 0.81
N CYS A 149 -7.80 1.03 0.51
CA CYS A 149 -8.16 1.92 -0.61
C CYS A 149 -8.08 1.22 -1.98
N ASP A 150 -7.00 0.47 -2.23
CA ASP A 150 -6.72 -0.14 -3.54
C ASP A 150 -7.66 -1.33 -3.84
N THR A 151 -8.22 -1.93 -2.78
CA THR A 151 -9.21 -3.03 -2.89
C THR A 151 -10.66 -2.57 -2.74
N MET A 152 -10.92 -1.35 -2.24
CA MET A 152 -12.26 -0.84 -1.97
C MET A 152 -13.09 -0.67 -3.26
N PRO A 153 -14.27 -1.32 -3.38
CA PRO A 153 -15.19 -1.07 -4.50
C PRO A 153 -15.75 0.35 -4.50
N ARG A 154 -15.96 0.92 -5.69
CA ARG A 154 -16.65 2.21 -5.86
C ARG A 154 -18.18 2.03 -5.87
N LEU A 155 -18.76 1.83 -4.69
CA LEU A 155 -20.19 1.47 -4.52
C LEU A 155 -21.14 2.65 -4.74
N THR A 156 -21.25 3.11 -5.98
CA THR A 156 -22.11 4.24 -6.41
C THR A 156 -23.43 3.80 -7.06
N GLY A 157 -23.62 2.49 -7.21
CA GLY A 157 -24.78 1.88 -7.83
C GLY A 157 -25.90 1.59 -6.83
N ARG A 158 -26.68 0.58 -7.16
CA ARG A 158 -27.89 0.18 -6.42
C ARG A 158 -27.55 -0.80 -5.30
N LEU A 159 -28.48 -0.89 -4.36
CA LEU A 159 -28.52 -1.98 -3.39
C LEU A 159 -29.45 -3.08 -3.93
N LEU A 160 -28.87 -4.19 -4.37
CA LEU A 160 -29.60 -5.36 -4.85
C LEU A 160 -29.74 -6.37 -3.71
N ARG A 161 -30.97 -6.71 -3.33
CA ARG A 161 -31.25 -7.74 -2.32
C ARG A 161 -31.61 -9.04 -3.01
N VAL A 162 -30.91 -10.11 -2.66
CA VAL A 162 -31.08 -11.44 -3.26
C VAL A 162 -31.34 -12.46 -2.14
N GLY A 163 -32.38 -13.25 -2.29
CA GLY A 163 -32.76 -14.28 -1.31
C GLY A 163 -34.27 -14.48 -1.20
N GLN A 164 -34.69 -15.34 -0.27
CA GLN A 164 -36.12 -15.62 -0.07
C GLN A 164 -36.91 -14.34 0.22
N GLY A 165 -38.06 -14.19 -0.44
CA GLY A 165 -38.93 -13.02 -0.31
C GLY A 165 -38.43 -11.74 -0.99
N GLN A 166 -37.32 -11.80 -1.74
CA GLN A 166 -36.84 -10.69 -2.56
C GLN A 166 -37.31 -10.83 -4.01
N ALA A 167 -37.20 -9.74 -4.80
CA ALA A 167 -37.50 -9.75 -6.23
C ALA A 167 -36.63 -10.77 -6.99
N HIS A 168 -35.37 -10.95 -6.54
CA HIS A 168 -34.46 -11.97 -7.03
C HIS A 168 -34.20 -12.99 -5.94
N THR A 169 -34.57 -14.25 -6.16
CA THR A 169 -34.36 -15.33 -5.18
C THR A 169 -32.97 -15.97 -5.31
N THR A 170 -32.36 -15.91 -6.49
CA THR A 170 -31.04 -16.48 -6.79
C THR A 170 -30.08 -15.44 -7.37
N LEU A 171 -28.78 -15.71 -7.28
CA LEU A 171 -27.77 -14.85 -7.88
C LEU A 171 -27.80 -14.93 -9.41
N GLU A 172 -28.13 -16.09 -9.97
CA GLU A 172 -28.29 -16.28 -11.41
C GLU A 172 -29.38 -15.38 -12.00
N ALA A 173 -30.52 -15.26 -11.31
CA ALA A 173 -31.61 -14.39 -11.74
C ALA A 173 -31.23 -12.89 -11.63
N ALA A 174 -30.44 -12.53 -10.62
CA ALA A 174 -29.99 -11.15 -10.42
C ALA A 174 -28.83 -10.75 -11.34
N ALA A 175 -28.00 -11.70 -11.78
CA ALA A 175 -26.69 -11.44 -12.38
C ALA A 175 -26.74 -10.59 -13.66
N GLU A 176 -27.76 -10.78 -14.50
CA GLU A 176 -27.93 -9.98 -15.73
C GLU A 176 -28.19 -8.51 -15.44
N GLN A 177 -28.72 -8.19 -14.26
CA GLN A 177 -29.02 -6.83 -13.85
C GLN A 177 -27.88 -6.19 -13.04
N MET A 178 -26.83 -6.94 -12.68
CA MET A 178 -25.74 -6.43 -11.87
C MET A 178 -24.79 -5.55 -12.68
N GLU A 179 -24.61 -4.32 -12.21
CA GLU A 179 -23.74 -3.32 -12.80
C GLU A 179 -22.57 -2.97 -11.87
N PRO A 180 -21.42 -2.51 -12.41
CA PRO A 180 -20.36 -1.95 -11.59
C PRO A 180 -20.87 -0.80 -10.72
N GLY A 181 -20.51 -0.85 -9.43
CA GLY A 181 -20.98 0.06 -8.39
C GLY A 181 -22.11 -0.51 -7.53
N ASP A 182 -22.75 -1.61 -7.94
CA ASP A 182 -23.83 -2.22 -7.15
C ASP A 182 -23.30 -2.91 -5.88
N THR A 183 -24.13 -2.91 -4.84
CA THR A 183 -23.94 -3.70 -3.61
C THR A 183 -25.01 -4.78 -3.55
N ILE A 184 -24.57 -6.03 -3.48
CA ILE A 184 -25.41 -7.22 -3.52
C ILE A 184 -25.50 -7.76 -2.09
N LEU A 185 -26.68 -7.64 -1.50
CA LEU A 185 -27.00 -8.19 -0.19
C LEU A 185 -27.62 -9.58 -0.35
N LEU A 186 -26.96 -10.58 0.20
CA LEU A 186 -27.40 -11.97 0.18
C LEU A 186 -28.09 -12.30 1.49
N GLY A 187 -29.34 -12.78 1.41
CA GLY A 187 -30.06 -13.29 2.58
C GLY A 187 -29.49 -14.62 3.08
N GLN A 188 -30.16 -15.23 4.05
CA GLN A 188 -29.89 -16.62 4.43
C GLN A 188 -30.09 -17.56 3.22
N GLY A 189 -29.22 -18.54 3.08
CA GLY A 189 -29.30 -19.57 2.04
C GLY A 189 -27.99 -19.78 1.28
N THR A 190 -28.07 -20.60 0.24
CA THR A 190 -26.95 -20.94 -0.63
C THR A 190 -27.12 -20.27 -1.98
N TYR A 191 -26.09 -19.56 -2.42
CA TYR A 191 -26.08 -18.83 -3.68
C TYR A 191 -24.89 -19.25 -4.53
N LYS A 192 -25.09 -19.29 -5.84
CA LYS A 192 -24.02 -19.55 -6.80
C LYS A 192 -23.89 -18.37 -7.72
N LEU A 193 -22.69 -17.81 -7.77
CA LEU A 193 -22.37 -16.72 -8.69
C LEU A 193 -22.14 -17.33 -10.08
N PRO A 194 -22.90 -16.92 -11.11
CA PRO A 194 -22.67 -17.44 -12.45
C PRO A 194 -21.29 -17.00 -12.97
N PRO A 195 -20.64 -17.83 -13.80
CA PRO A 195 -19.33 -17.49 -14.34
C PRO A 195 -19.44 -16.25 -15.23
N ARG A 196 -18.59 -15.26 -14.95
CA ARG A 196 -18.47 -14.03 -15.73
C ARG A 196 -16.99 -13.69 -15.86
N ARG A 197 -16.58 -13.33 -17.07
CA ARG A 197 -15.16 -13.08 -17.41
C ARG A 197 -14.51 -11.97 -16.58
N SER A 198 -15.27 -11.00 -16.09
CA SER A 198 -14.74 -9.89 -15.29
C SER A 198 -15.79 -9.29 -14.37
N TRP A 199 -15.38 -9.01 -13.13
CA TRP A 199 -16.14 -8.33 -12.10
C TRP A 199 -15.45 -7.04 -11.69
N ARG A 200 -16.25 -5.99 -11.42
CA ARG A 200 -15.69 -4.67 -11.11
C ARG A 200 -16.57 -3.86 -10.19
N ASP A 201 -15.95 -3.19 -9.22
CA ASP A 201 -16.59 -2.23 -8.32
C ASP A 201 -17.88 -2.78 -7.69
N VAL A 202 -17.86 -4.03 -7.26
CA VAL A 202 -19.05 -4.73 -6.74
C VAL A 202 -18.76 -5.28 -5.36
N ALA A 203 -19.77 -5.30 -4.49
CA ALA A 203 -19.68 -5.94 -3.18
C ALA A 203 -20.74 -7.03 -3.02
N PHE A 204 -20.34 -8.22 -2.61
CA PHE A 204 -21.22 -9.30 -2.15
C PHE A 204 -21.16 -9.33 -0.61
N VAL A 205 -22.31 -9.14 0.04
CA VAL A 205 -22.39 -9.07 1.50
C VAL A 205 -23.48 -10.01 1.99
N GLY A 206 -23.10 -11.04 2.75
CA GLY A 206 -24.03 -11.97 3.39
C GLY A 206 -24.52 -11.50 4.75
N GLN A 207 -25.49 -12.23 5.31
CA GLN A 207 -25.98 -12.01 6.68
C GLN A 207 -25.04 -12.58 7.75
N GLY A 208 -24.04 -13.36 7.34
CA GLY A 208 -23.05 -13.98 8.20
C GLY A 208 -22.60 -15.32 7.62
N ARG A 209 -21.37 -15.72 7.92
CA ARG A 209 -20.78 -16.97 7.44
C ARG A 209 -21.51 -18.25 7.91
N GLU A 210 -22.35 -18.18 8.93
CA GLU A 210 -23.21 -19.31 9.36
C GLU A 210 -24.57 -19.35 8.65
N GLN A 211 -24.93 -18.28 7.92
CA GLN A 211 -26.28 -18.09 7.36
C GLN A 211 -26.28 -18.03 5.83
N THR A 212 -25.20 -17.51 5.24
CA THR A 212 -25.09 -17.27 3.80
C THR A 212 -23.91 -18.05 3.24
N VAL A 213 -24.19 -19.04 2.40
CA VAL A 213 -23.19 -19.81 1.65
C VAL A 213 -23.10 -19.26 0.23
N LEU A 214 -21.89 -19.01 -0.26
CA LEU A 214 -21.61 -18.48 -1.58
C LEU A 214 -20.61 -19.36 -2.33
N HIS A 215 -21.03 -19.89 -3.47
CA HIS A 215 -20.15 -20.53 -4.43
C HIS A 215 -19.79 -19.53 -5.52
N LEU A 216 -18.52 -19.28 -5.73
CA LEU A 216 -18.03 -18.38 -6.76
C LEU A 216 -16.65 -18.80 -7.24
N GLN A 217 -16.35 -18.44 -8.49
CA GLN A 217 -14.99 -18.48 -9.03
C GLN A 217 -14.77 -17.20 -9.81
N LEU A 218 -13.80 -16.38 -9.39
CA LEU A 218 -13.48 -15.11 -10.02
C LEU A 218 -12.15 -15.20 -10.78
N GLU A 219 -12.20 -15.11 -12.11
CA GLU A 219 -11.02 -15.13 -12.98
C GLU A 219 -10.36 -13.73 -13.12
N THR A 220 -11.17 -12.68 -13.05
CA THR A 220 -10.70 -11.28 -13.07
C THR A 220 -11.65 -10.44 -12.22
N ALA A 221 -11.10 -9.82 -11.18
CA ALA A 221 -11.86 -9.06 -10.20
C ALA A 221 -11.16 -7.74 -9.89
N THR A 222 -11.77 -6.61 -10.21
CA THR A 222 -11.21 -5.29 -9.96
C THR A 222 -12.03 -4.55 -8.90
N ARG A 223 -11.47 -4.37 -7.71
CA ARG A 223 -12.15 -3.79 -6.55
C ARG A 223 -13.47 -4.51 -6.27
N VAL A 224 -13.34 -5.81 -5.99
CA VAL A 224 -14.46 -6.66 -5.58
C VAL A 224 -14.36 -6.91 -4.09
N ARG A 225 -15.47 -6.75 -3.38
CA ARG A 225 -15.55 -7.08 -1.95
C ARG A 225 -16.46 -8.28 -1.74
N ILE A 226 -16.00 -9.24 -0.94
CA ILE A 226 -16.79 -10.37 -0.46
C ILE A 226 -16.77 -10.32 1.06
N ALA A 227 -17.94 -10.22 1.69
CA ALA A 227 -18.01 -10.03 3.13
C ALA A 227 -19.13 -10.86 3.79
N GLY A 228 -18.85 -11.42 4.97
CA GLY A 228 -19.86 -12.05 5.82
C GLY A 228 -20.55 -13.26 5.19
N VAL A 229 -19.80 -14.09 4.47
CA VAL A 229 -20.30 -15.31 3.82
C VAL A 229 -19.41 -16.52 4.15
N HIS A 230 -19.97 -17.71 4.03
CA HIS A 230 -19.20 -18.94 3.89
C HIS A 230 -18.96 -19.20 2.40
N ILE A 231 -17.70 -19.14 2.00
CA ILE A 231 -17.23 -19.49 0.66
C ILE A 231 -16.92 -20.98 0.64
N ASP A 232 -17.85 -21.76 0.10
CA ASP A 232 -17.59 -23.17 -0.21
C ASP A 232 -16.99 -23.25 -1.62
N CYS A 233 -15.70 -23.57 -1.66
CA CYS A 233 -14.87 -23.61 -2.86
C CYS A 233 -15.15 -24.79 -3.79
N GLN A 234 -15.90 -25.80 -3.34
CA GLN A 234 -16.25 -26.98 -4.15
C GLN A 234 -15.05 -27.66 -4.85
N ASN A 235 -13.91 -27.71 -4.17
CA ASN A 235 -12.64 -28.27 -4.62
C ASN A 235 -11.89 -27.49 -5.70
N ASN A 236 -12.20 -26.20 -5.89
CA ASN A 236 -11.52 -25.31 -6.83
C ASN A 236 -11.02 -24.04 -6.11
N GLU A 237 -10.16 -23.26 -6.76
CA GLU A 237 -9.89 -21.89 -6.35
C GLU A 237 -11.17 -21.04 -6.49
N PHE A 238 -11.58 -20.32 -5.44
CA PHE A 238 -12.67 -19.35 -5.57
C PHE A 238 -12.18 -18.01 -6.16
N LEU A 239 -10.87 -17.74 -6.05
CA LEU A 239 -10.18 -16.68 -6.76
C LEU A 239 -9.11 -17.32 -7.67
N ASP A 240 -9.31 -17.25 -8.97
CA ASP A 240 -8.32 -17.67 -9.97
C ASP A 240 -7.81 -16.45 -10.76
N LEU A 241 -7.13 -15.53 -10.06
CA LEU A 241 -6.74 -14.21 -10.57
C LEU A 241 -5.44 -14.27 -11.38
N ARG A 242 -5.40 -15.13 -12.41
CA ARG A 242 -4.26 -15.25 -13.34
C ARG A 242 -3.95 -13.95 -14.08
N ASN A 243 -4.98 -13.13 -14.29
CA ASN A 243 -4.90 -11.90 -15.08
C ASN A 243 -4.90 -10.63 -14.21
N GLY A 244 -4.53 -10.74 -12.93
CA GLY A 244 -4.57 -9.63 -11.98
C GLY A 244 -5.94 -9.40 -11.36
N GLY A 245 -5.94 -8.63 -10.28
CA GLY A 245 -7.16 -8.25 -9.59
C GLY A 245 -6.89 -7.47 -8.31
N SER A 246 -7.93 -6.80 -7.82
CA SER A 246 -7.94 -6.26 -6.46
C SER A 246 -9.19 -6.72 -5.73
N VAL A 247 -8.99 -7.49 -4.66
CA VAL A 247 -10.08 -8.16 -3.94
C VAL A 247 -9.92 -7.95 -2.46
N GLN A 248 -11.04 -7.63 -1.83
CA GLN A 248 -11.18 -7.55 -0.38
C GLN A 248 -12.09 -8.68 0.12
N ILE A 249 -11.61 -9.49 1.06
CA ILE A 249 -12.36 -10.57 1.70
C ILE A 249 -12.46 -10.25 3.19
N ARG A 250 -13.68 -10.19 3.73
CA ARG A 250 -13.92 -9.81 5.12
C ARG A 250 -14.87 -10.75 5.85
N ASP A 251 -14.49 -11.16 7.05
CA ASP A 251 -15.37 -11.89 7.95
C ASP A 251 -15.97 -13.17 7.33
N CYS A 252 -15.21 -13.82 6.44
CA CYS A 252 -15.65 -15.02 5.72
C CYS A 252 -15.14 -16.29 6.39
N LEU A 253 -15.87 -17.39 6.20
CA LEU A 253 -15.32 -18.75 6.31
C LEU A 253 -15.02 -19.23 4.90
N ILE A 254 -13.85 -19.80 4.65
CA ILE A 254 -13.45 -20.35 3.36
C ILE A 254 -13.01 -21.79 3.60
N ASP A 255 -13.62 -22.74 2.89
CA ASP A 255 -13.34 -24.15 3.05
C ASP A 255 -13.53 -24.91 1.72
N ASN A 256 -13.41 -26.23 1.78
CA ASN A 256 -13.64 -27.16 0.69
C ASN A 256 -12.73 -26.93 -0.53
N TYR A 257 -11.51 -26.43 -0.34
CA TYR A 257 -10.51 -26.23 -1.41
C TYR A 257 -9.41 -27.31 -1.44
N ASN A 258 -9.50 -28.36 -0.61
CA ASN A 258 -8.53 -29.46 -0.60
C ASN A 258 -8.83 -30.52 -1.69
N SER A 259 -8.51 -30.18 -2.94
CA SER A 259 -8.84 -31.03 -4.09
C SER A 259 -7.92 -32.26 -4.26
N GLY A 260 -6.71 -32.23 -3.69
CA GLY A 260 -5.71 -33.31 -3.79
C GLY A 260 -4.77 -33.31 -4.99
N ALA A 261 -5.03 -32.47 -5.99
CA ALA A 261 -4.06 -32.19 -7.05
C ALA A 261 -2.93 -31.32 -6.47
N GLY A 262 -1.68 -31.57 -6.88
CA GLY A 262 -0.56 -30.70 -6.51
C GLY A 262 -0.82 -29.28 -6.98
N GLY A 263 -1.16 -28.38 -6.04
CA GLY A 263 -1.62 -27.02 -6.35
C GLY A 263 -3.10 -26.75 -6.11
N SER A 264 -3.78 -27.49 -5.21
CA SER A 264 -5.14 -27.15 -4.79
C SER A 264 -5.10 -25.98 -3.82
N ASN A 265 -5.51 -24.80 -4.28
CA ASN A 265 -5.45 -23.57 -3.51
C ASN A 265 -6.84 -22.98 -3.26
N ALA A 266 -7.03 -22.24 -2.18
CA ALA A 266 -8.21 -21.39 -2.04
C ALA A 266 -8.13 -20.21 -3.02
N VAL A 267 -6.93 -19.62 -3.13
CA VAL A 267 -6.64 -18.44 -3.94
C VAL A 267 -5.42 -18.70 -4.80
N PHE A 268 -5.57 -18.52 -6.11
CA PHE A 268 -4.49 -18.32 -7.05
C PHE A 268 -4.48 -16.86 -7.50
N ALA A 269 -3.32 -16.21 -7.49
CA ALA A 269 -3.22 -14.84 -7.98
C ALA A 269 -1.87 -14.50 -8.62
N SER A 270 -1.92 -13.66 -9.65
CA SER A 270 -0.75 -13.04 -10.27
C SER A 270 -1.07 -11.59 -10.62
N GLY A 271 -0.17 -10.64 -10.29
CA GLY A 271 -0.42 -9.22 -10.56
C GLY A 271 -1.56 -8.62 -9.72
N SER A 272 -1.76 -9.09 -8.48
CA SER A 272 -2.96 -8.80 -7.69
C SER A 272 -2.70 -8.13 -6.34
N VAL A 273 -3.68 -7.34 -5.88
CA VAL A 273 -3.74 -6.73 -4.55
C VAL A 273 -4.82 -7.43 -3.74
N LEU A 274 -4.44 -8.09 -2.65
CA LEU A 274 -5.36 -8.85 -1.81
C LEU A 274 -5.39 -8.26 -0.40
N LEU A 275 -6.60 -7.97 0.09
CA LEU A 275 -6.85 -7.63 1.49
C LEU A 275 -7.77 -8.68 2.09
N VAL A 276 -7.30 -9.37 3.11
CA VAL A 276 -8.03 -10.44 3.81
C VAL A 276 -8.10 -10.10 5.27
N GLU A 277 -9.30 -10.03 5.84
CA GLU A 277 -9.50 -9.53 7.20
C GLU A 277 -10.59 -10.31 7.92
N GLY A 278 -10.34 -10.75 9.16
CA GLY A 278 -11.34 -11.46 9.98
C GLY A 278 -11.76 -12.83 9.43
N CYS A 279 -10.98 -13.41 8.51
CA CYS A 279 -11.35 -14.62 7.79
C CYS A 279 -10.87 -15.89 8.48
N VAL A 280 -11.52 -17.01 8.16
CA VAL A 280 -11.06 -18.36 8.52
C VAL A 280 -10.87 -19.15 7.24
N PHE A 281 -9.67 -19.69 7.04
CA PHE A 281 -9.39 -20.66 5.99
C PHE A 281 -9.28 -22.04 6.63
N GLU A 282 -10.13 -22.96 6.22
CA GLU A 282 -10.17 -24.34 6.71
C GLU A 282 -9.65 -25.27 5.61
N GLY A 283 -8.49 -25.87 5.86
CA GLY A 283 -7.74 -26.61 4.86
C GLY A 283 -8.09 -28.09 4.76
N ARG A 284 -8.82 -28.68 5.71
CA ARG A 284 -9.06 -30.12 5.71
C ARG A 284 -10.15 -30.51 4.71
N SER A 285 -11.23 -29.76 4.65
CA SER A 285 -12.39 -30.08 3.82
C SER A 285 -12.06 -30.05 2.32
N GLY A 286 -12.65 -31.02 1.59
CA GLY A 286 -12.35 -31.28 0.18
C GLY A 286 -12.26 -32.77 -0.13
N ARG A 287 -11.95 -33.11 -1.38
CA ARG A 287 -11.80 -34.49 -1.87
C ARG A 287 -10.75 -35.28 -1.09
N MET A 288 -9.73 -34.61 -0.53
CA MET A 288 -8.67 -35.25 0.25
C MET A 288 -8.85 -35.14 1.77
N ALA A 289 -10.02 -34.80 2.29
CA ALA A 289 -10.26 -34.63 3.73
C ALA A 289 -9.92 -35.85 4.61
N LYS A 290 -9.84 -37.04 4.01
CA LYS A 290 -9.45 -38.30 4.67
C LYS A 290 -7.93 -38.52 4.77
N ARG A 291 -7.12 -37.70 4.10
CA ARG A 291 -5.65 -37.74 4.18
C ARG A 291 -5.16 -36.75 5.24
N ASP A 292 -3.99 -37.04 5.80
CA ASP A 292 -3.28 -36.14 6.72
C ASP A 292 -2.55 -35.03 5.94
N HIS A 293 -3.31 -34.30 5.11
CA HIS A 293 -2.81 -33.23 4.25
C HIS A 293 -3.92 -32.22 3.97
N GLY A 294 -3.66 -30.95 4.30
CA GLY A 294 -4.58 -29.84 4.06
C GLY A 294 -4.47 -29.25 2.67
N GLY A 295 -5.41 -28.40 2.29
CA GLY A 295 -5.33 -27.51 1.14
C GLY A 295 -4.38 -26.34 1.40
N ARG A 296 -3.89 -25.75 0.31
CA ARG A 296 -3.05 -24.55 0.35
C ARG A 296 -3.94 -23.31 0.30
N VAL A 297 -3.54 -22.23 0.97
CA VAL A 297 -4.37 -21.03 1.00
C VAL A 297 -4.08 -20.15 -0.22
N PHE A 298 -2.87 -19.59 -0.31
CA PHE A 298 -2.47 -18.62 -1.33
C PHE A 298 -1.34 -19.15 -2.22
N ASP A 299 -1.61 -19.42 -3.50
CA ASP A 299 -0.61 -19.61 -4.56
C ASP A 299 -0.43 -18.27 -5.31
N LEU A 300 0.51 -17.46 -4.80
CA LEU A 300 0.82 -16.14 -5.32
C LEU A 300 2.05 -16.20 -6.22
N ARG A 301 1.87 -15.86 -7.50
CA ARG A 301 2.93 -15.89 -8.52
C ARG A 301 3.15 -14.53 -9.16
N GLY A 302 4.40 -14.15 -9.38
CA GLY A 302 4.70 -12.81 -9.91
C GLY A 302 4.40 -11.72 -8.89
N THR A 303 3.98 -10.55 -9.37
CA THR A 303 3.90 -9.32 -8.57
C THR A 303 2.57 -9.18 -7.86
N ASN A 304 2.47 -9.80 -6.69
CA ASN A 304 1.29 -9.71 -5.83
C ASN A 304 1.62 -8.97 -4.54
N VAL A 305 0.64 -8.29 -3.97
CA VAL A 305 0.73 -7.80 -2.59
C VAL A 305 -0.46 -8.35 -1.80
N LEU A 306 -0.16 -8.94 -0.65
CA LEU A 306 -1.14 -9.53 0.25
C LEU A 306 -1.07 -8.80 1.60
N TYR A 307 -2.23 -8.39 2.11
CA TYR A 307 -2.39 -7.98 3.50
C TYR A 307 -3.44 -8.87 4.16
N ALA A 308 -3.01 -9.73 5.07
CA ALA A 308 -3.88 -10.59 5.86
C ALA A 308 -3.90 -10.10 7.30
N ARG A 309 -5.10 -9.87 7.85
CA ARG A 309 -5.29 -9.43 9.24
C ARG A 309 -6.31 -10.26 9.99
N ALA A 310 -6.09 -10.50 11.28
CA ALA A 310 -7.05 -11.17 12.16
C ALA A 310 -7.60 -12.47 11.53
N THR A 311 -6.74 -13.15 10.77
CA THR A 311 -7.12 -14.26 9.91
C THR A 311 -6.57 -15.55 10.49
N ARG A 312 -7.42 -16.58 10.52
CA ARG A 312 -7.10 -17.89 11.10
C ARG A 312 -6.92 -18.91 9.98
N PHE A 313 -5.83 -19.65 10.04
CA PHE A 313 -5.52 -20.75 9.12
C PHE A 313 -5.63 -22.07 9.89
N VAL A 314 -6.59 -22.91 9.54
CA VAL A 314 -6.93 -24.12 10.28
C VAL A 314 -6.65 -25.35 9.42
N ASP A 315 -5.79 -26.24 9.90
CA ASP A 315 -5.46 -27.51 9.22
C ASP A 315 -5.03 -27.32 7.75
N ASN A 316 -4.29 -26.24 7.48
CA ASN A 316 -3.70 -25.93 6.17
C ASN A 316 -2.37 -26.62 5.99
N SER A 317 -2.10 -27.14 4.79
CA SER A 317 -0.79 -27.68 4.46
C SER A 317 0.22 -26.62 4.05
N GLU A 318 -0.22 -25.43 3.63
CA GLU A 318 0.60 -24.28 3.24
C GLU A 318 -0.25 -23.01 3.33
N VAL A 319 0.25 -21.95 3.98
CA VAL A 319 -0.44 -20.64 3.97
C VAL A 319 -0.04 -19.86 2.72
N VAL A 320 1.25 -19.57 2.53
CA VAL A 320 1.72 -18.83 1.35
C VAL A 320 3.19 -19.11 1.06
N ARG A 321 3.53 -19.13 -0.23
CA ARG A 321 4.91 -18.95 -0.73
C ARG A 321 5.11 -17.50 -1.12
N ALA A 322 5.66 -16.71 -0.21
CA ALA A 322 5.76 -15.26 -0.37
C ALA A 322 6.90 -14.90 -1.33
N SER A 323 6.56 -14.69 -2.60
CA SER A 323 7.49 -14.25 -3.66
C SER A 323 7.55 -12.73 -3.85
N ASN A 324 6.71 -11.98 -3.12
CA ASN A 324 6.63 -10.52 -3.11
C ASN A 324 6.14 -10.06 -1.70
N LEU A 325 5.59 -8.85 -1.53
CA LEU A 325 5.16 -8.29 -0.24
C LEU A 325 3.92 -9.00 0.30
N CYS A 326 4.07 -9.69 1.44
CA CYS A 326 2.98 -10.28 2.20
C CYS A 326 3.02 -9.77 3.63
N VAL A 327 1.96 -9.11 4.08
CA VAL A 327 1.78 -8.62 5.44
C VAL A 327 0.84 -9.55 6.19
N PHE A 328 1.23 -9.98 7.38
CA PHE A 328 0.40 -10.75 8.31
C PHE A 328 0.30 -10.01 9.64
N ASP A 329 -0.90 -9.57 9.97
CA ASP A 329 -1.20 -8.73 11.13
C ASP A 329 -2.22 -9.41 12.05
N ASP A 330 -1.81 -9.85 13.22
CA ASP A 330 -2.66 -10.59 14.17
C ASP A 330 -3.28 -11.86 13.55
N CYS A 331 -2.53 -12.54 12.68
CA CYS A 331 -2.93 -13.83 12.11
C CYS A 331 -2.47 -14.99 12.98
N GLU A 332 -3.17 -16.12 12.90
CA GLU A 332 -2.80 -17.35 13.63
C GLU A 332 -3.00 -18.60 12.78
N SER A 333 -2.16 -19.61 13.02
CA SER A 333 -2.34 -20.94 12.46
C SER A 333 -2.66 -21.95 13.56
N LEU A 334 -3.66 -22.79 13.32
CA LEU A 334 -4.07 -23.90 14.18
C LEU A 334 -4.00 -25.17 13.35
N ASN A 335 -2.86 -25.85 13.41
CA ASN A 335 -2.62 -27.03 12.60
C ASN A 335 -2.58 -28.28 13.47
N ARG A 336 -3.49 -29.22 13.20
CA ARG A 336 -3.51 -30.56 13.80
C ARG A 336 -2.92 -31.61 12.87
N LEU A 337 -2.63 -31.25 11.62
CA LEU A 337 -2.07 -32.14 10.62
C LEU A 337 -0.55 -32.27 10.80
N ARG A 338 0.01 -33.38 10.33
CA ARG A 338 1.49 -33.54 10.30
C ARG A 338 2.17 -32.63 9.29
N SER A 339 1.45 -32.14 8.28
CA SER A 339 1.99 -31.24 7.27
C SER A 339 2.13 -29.83 7.85
N ASP A 340 3.33 -29.49 8.26
CA ASP A 340 3.67 -28.23 8.91
C ASP A 340 4.26 -27.25 7.89
N PHE A 341 3.44 -26.69 6.98
CA PHE A 341 3.86 -25.50 6.23
C PHE A 341 2.90 -24.33 6.51
N GLY A 342 3.41 -23.33 7.23
CA GLY A 342 2.78 -22.03 7.40
C GLY A 342 3.20 -21.06 6.29
N ILE A 343 3.89 -19.98 6.67
CA ILE A 343 4.43 -18.97 5.74
C ILE A 343 5.83 -19.39 5.29
N MET A 344 6.09 -19.38 3.98
CA MET A 344 7.40 -19.68 3.41
C MET A 344 7.92 -18.48 2.59
N PRO A 345 8.91 -17.73 3.10
CA PRO A 345 9.57 -16.66 2.34
C PRO A 345 10.32 -17.22 1.13
N TYR A 346 10.05 -16.70 -0.07
CA TYR A 346 10.74 -17.07 -1.31
C TYR A 346 11.71 -15.96 -1.75
N ARG A 347 12.67 -16.31 -2.61
CA ARG A 347 13.67 -15.36 -3.12
C ARG A 347 13.01 -14.13 -3.75
N GLY A 348 13.36 -12.95 -3.26
CA GLY A 348 12.79 -11.67 -3.72
C GLY A 348 11.49 -11.25 -3.03
N GLY A 349 10.87 -12.14 -2.24
CA GLY A 349 9.68 -11.81 -1.46
C GLY A 349 10.01 -11.11 -0.14
N ARG A 350 9.00 -10.49 0.46
CA ARG A 350 9.11 -9.80 1.75
C ARG A 350 7.91 -10.15 2.61
N VAL A 351 8.18 -10.72 3.77
CA VAL A 351 7.13 -11.05 4.76
C VAL A 351 7.22 -10.04 5.89
N LEU A 352 6.12 -9.35 6.18
CA LEU A 352 6.01 -8.44 7.31
C LEU A 352 5.02 -9.01 8.32
N LEU A 353 5.40 -8.99 9.59
CA LEU A 353 4.65 -9.61 10.67
C LEU A 353 4.36 -8.60 11.76
N ARG A 354 3.12 -8.56 12.25
CA ARG A 354 2.75 -7.86 13.48
C ARG A 354 1.81 -8.74 14.29
N LYS A 355 2.11 -8.93 15.59
CA LYS A 355 1.29 -9.73 16.52
C LYS A 355 0.94 -11.14 15.98
N ASN A 356 1.77 -11.68 15.10
CA ASN A 356 1.44 -12.87 14.32
C ASN A 356 1.86 -14.16 15.05
N ARG A 357 0.99 -15.17 15.00
CA ARG A 357 1.20 -16.52 15.55
C ARG A 357 1.17 -17.61 14.48
N VAL A 358 1.24 -17.24 13.20
CA VAL A 358 1.40 -18.20 12.10
C VAL A 358 2.84 -18.69 12.06
N THR A 359 3.04 -20.01 11.94
CA THR A 359 4.38 -20.59 11.78
C THR A 359 5.05 -20.03 10.53
N VAL A 360 6.31 -19.59 10.66
CA VAL A 360 7.13 -19.17 9.52
C VAL A 360 8.28 -20.14 9.35
N HIS A 361 8.39 -20.71 8.16
CA HIS A 361 9.43 -21.67 7.84
C HIS A 361 10.63 -21.00 7.21
N LYS A 362 11.79 -21.63 7.37
CA LYS A 362 12.99 -21.24 6.66
C LYS A 362 12.81 -21.52 5.17
N GLY A 363 12.68 -20.47 4.37
CA GLY A 363 12.70 -20.53 2.92
C GLY A 363 13.99 -19.95 2.33
N ASP A 364 14.01 -19.79 1.00
CA ASP A 364 15.16 -19.23 0.27
C ASP A 364 15.09 -17.69 0.16
N GLY A 365 14.06 -17.09 0.76
CA GLY A 365 13.83 -15.64 0.83
C GLY A 365 14.51 -14.97 2.03
N PRO A 366 14.44 -13.63 2.10
CA PRO A 366 14.91 -12.89 3.27
C PRO A 366 14.09 -13.22 4.52
N GLU A 367 14.69 -13.01 5.69
CA GLU A 367 14.01 -13.15 6.97
C GLU A 367 12.79 -12.20 7.06
N PRO A 368 11.69 -12.65 7.71
CA PRO A 368 10.55 -11.79 7.97
C PRO A 368 10.92 -10.55 8.79
N ILE A 369 10.19 -9.47 8.56
CA ILE A 369 10.39 -8.19 9.25
C ILE A 369 9.22 -7.96 10.20
N GLU A 370 9.51 -7.78 11.47
CA GLU A 370 8.49 -7.41 12.44
C GLU A 370 8.23 -5.90 12.43
N PHE A 371 6.97 -5.52 12.66
CA PHE A 371 6.58 -4.13 12.88
C PHE A 371 5.57 -4.01 14.01
N SER A 372 5.62 -2.90 14.73
CA SER A 372 4.76 -2.63 15.90
C SER A 372 3.56 -1.74 15.60
N THR A 373 3.65 -0.93 14.54
CA THR A 373 2.73 0.20 14.28
C THR A 373 2.17 0.12 12.86
N SER A 374 0.85 0.27 12.73
CA SER A 374 0.11 0.31 11.46
C SER A 374 -0.59 1.67 11.28
N SER A 375 -0.85 2.09 10.04
CA SER A 375 -1.41 3.40 9.70
C SER A 375 -2.82 3.61 10.24
N ASP A 376 -3.51 2.55 10.64
CA ASP A 376 -4.86 2.56 11.20
C ASP A 376 -4.91 2.40 12.72
N ASP A 377 -3.77 2.29 13.40
CA ASP A 377 -3.70 2.28 14.86
C ASP A 377 -4.24 3.61 15.42
N ALA A 378 -4.99 3.56 16.53
CA ALA A 378 -5.58 4.75 17.16
C ALA A 378 -4.54 5.83 17.48
N ALA A 379 -3.35 5.45 17.97
CA ALA A 379 -2.26 6.38 18.25
C ALA A 379 -1.79 7.14 17.00
N VAL A 380 -1.70 6.48 15.84
CA VAL A 380 -1.34 7.12 14.56
C VAL A 380 -2.43 8.12 14.15
N ALA A 381 -3.69 7.70 14.23
CA ALA A 381 -4.82 8.57 13.90
C ALA A 381 -4.93 9.79 14.84
N GLN A 382 -4.60 9.64 16.13
CA GLN A 382 -4.55 10.73 17.11
C GLN A 382 -3.44 11.74 16.75
N GLU A 383 -2.24 11.24 16.45
CA GLU A 383 -1.06 12.06 16.10
C GLU A 383 -1.27 12.85 14.81
N LEU A 384 -1.76 12.19 13.75
CA LEU A 384 -2.09 12.86 12.47
C LEU A 384 -3.16 13.96 12.62
N ARG A 385 -4.00 13.89 13.66
CA ARG A 385 -4.97 14.95 13.99
C ARG A 385 -4.38 16.12 14.78
N GLY A 386 -3.12 16.03 15.20
CA GLY A 386 -2.50 16.97 16.13
C GLY A 386 -3.04 16.86 17.56
N VAL A 387 -3.63 15.70 17.92
CA VAL A 387 -4.19 15.42 19.24
C VAL A 387 -3.28 14.40 19.94
N GLY A 388 -2.12 14.85 20.45
CA GLY A 388 -1.14 13.97 21.09
C GLY A 388 0.24 14.61 21.18
N ARG A 389 1.13 14.07 22.03
CA ARG A 389 2.55 14.44 22.03
C ARG A 389 3.32 13.48 21.14
N ALA A 390 4.11 14.05 20.22
CA ALA A 390 4.94 13.34 19.26
C ALA A 390 5.67 12.14 19.88
N GLY A 391 5.35 10.94 19.41
CA GLY A 391 6.20 9.79 19.60
C GLY A 391 7.34 9.92 18.62
N LYS A 392 8.56 10.24 19.08
CA LYS A 392 9.79 10.35 18.27
C LYS A 392 10.24 9.02 17.65
N SER A 393 9.36 8.28 16.97
CA SER A 393 9.77 7.13 16.18
C SER A 393 9.90 7.55 14.72
N GLU A 394 11.00 7.18 14.08
CA GLU A 394 11.21 7.37 12.63
C GLU A 394 10.07 6.76 11.81
N ILE A 395 9.41 5.73 12.36
CA ILE A 395 8.26 5.05 11.76
C ILE A 395 7.05 5.98 11.63
N LEU A 396 6.70 6.69 12.71
CA LEU A 396 5.58 7.63 12.72
C LEU A 396 5.86 8.81 11.78
N ALA A 397 7.07 9.35 11.82
CA ALA A 397 7.52 10.39 10.90
C ALA A 397 7.44 9.94 9.42
N GLY A 398 7.77 8.67 9.14
CA GLY A 398 7.63 8.10 7.80
C GLY A 398 6.17 7.97 7.34
N LEU A 399 5.25 7.55 8.22
CA LEU A 399 3.81 7.51 7.92
C LEU A 399 3.22 8.92 7.75
N GLU A 400 3.69 9.91 8.51
CA GLU A 400 3.33 11.32 8.33
C GLU A 400 3.83 11.88 6.99
N ALA A 401 5.03 11.48 6.55
CA ALA A 401 5.59 11.88 5.26
C ALA A 401 4.75 11.43 4.06
N LEU A 402 3.89 10.41 4.24
CA LEU A 402 2.89 10.02 3.23
C LEU A 402 1.70 11.00 3.15
N HIS A 403 1.67 12.05 3.97
CA HIS A 403 0.63 13.07 4.03
C HIS A 403 -0.79 12.52 4.26
N LEU A 404 -0.90 11.43 5.04
CA LEU A 404 -2.16 10.76 5.37
C LEU A 404 -3.15 11.70 6.07
N ASP A 405 -2.66 12.67 6.84
CA ASP A 405 -3.48 13.68 7.52
C ASP A 405 -4.33 14.51 6.54
N ARG A 406 -3.89 14.65 5.29
CA ARG A 406 -4.54 15.42 4.21
C ARG A 406 -5.27 14.55 3.21
N ASP A 407 -5.12 13.23 3.25
CA ASP A 407 -5.78 12.34 2.31
C ASP A 407 -7.20 11.98 2.79
N PRO A 408 -8.28 12.48 2.15
CA PRO A 408 -9.64 12.15 2.55
C PRO A 408 -9.97 10.66 2.38
N ARG A 409 -9.27 9.93 1.50
CA ARG A 409 -9.50 8.49 1.27
C ARG A 409 -9.01 7.66 2.45
N TYR A 410 -7.85 8.00 3.00
CA TYR A 410 -7.31 7.41 4.22
C TYR A 410 -8.35 7.50 5.36
N TRP A 411 -8.85 8.71 5.64
CA TRP A 411 -9.84 8.91 6.69
C TRP A 411 -11.19 8.26 6.39
N ALA A 412 -11.62 8.23 5.12
CA ALA A 412 -12.85 7.54 4.73
C ALA A 412 -12.77 6.02 4.95
N VAL A 413 -11.61 5.41 4.69
CA VAL A 413 -11.38 3.98 4.98
C VAL A 413 -11.50 3.69 6.47
N LEU A 414 -10.92 4.54 7.33
CA LEU A 414 -10.95 4.37 8.78
C LEU A 414 -12.36 4.48 9.39
N LEU A 415 -13.35 5.01 8.68
CA LEU A 415 -14.75 4.95 9.12
C LEU A 415 -15.30 3.53 9.22
N MET A 416 -14.69 2.57 8.51
CA MET A 416 -15.05 1.15 8.55
C MET A 416 -14.22 0.35 9.55
N HIS A 417 -13.35 1.00 10.34
CA HIS A 417 -12.50 0.33 11.31
C HIS A 417 -13.32 -0.35 12.41
N ALA A 418 -12.83 -1.45 12.99
CA ALA A 418 -13.52 -2.21 14.04
C ALA A 418 -13.63 -1.44 15.37
N GLU A 419 -12.60 -0.66 15.71
CA GLU A 419 -12.56 0.15 16.93
C GLU A 419 -13.34 1.48 16.79
N GLN A 420 -14.19 1.77 17.78
CA GLN A 420 -15.01 2.98 17.79
C GLN A 420 -14.18 4.27 17.88
N GLU A 421 -13.06 4.24 18.61
CA GLU A 421 -12.17 5.39 18.75
C GLU A 421 -11.58 5.82 17.41
N VAL A 422 -11.05 4.88 16.62
CA VAL A 422 -10.51 5.14 15.28
C VAL A 422 -11.58 5.74 14.36
N ARG A 423 -12.81 5.18 14.36
CA ARG A 423 -13.94 5.74 13.60
C ARG A 423 -14.27 7.17 14.02
N PHE A 424 -14.26 7.45 15.32
CA PHE A 424 -14.51 8.79 15.86
C PHE A 424 -13.44 9.78 15.40
N LEU A 425 -12.15 9.41 15.52
CA LEU A 425 -11.03 10.22 15.05
C LEU A 425 -11.17 10.53 13.56
N ALA A 426 -11.45 9.51 12.76
CA ALA A 426 -11.59 9.61 11.32
C ALA A 426 -12.75 10.49 10.88
N SER A 427 -13.93 10.32 11.49
CA SER A 427 -15.11 11.13 11.19
C SER A 427 -14.85 12.63 11.41
N GLY A 428 -14.20 12.99 12.51
CA GLY A 428 -13.89 14.38 12.84
C GLY A 428 -12.92 15.03 11.84
N ARG A 429 -11.89 14.28 11.42
CA ARG A 429 -10.91 14.78 10.45
C ARG A 429 -11.46 14.83 9.03
N LEU A 430 -12.18 13.80 8.59
CA LEU A 430 -12.82 13.78 7.28
C LEU A 430 -13.80 14.94 7.13
N ALA A 431 -14.64 15.21 8.14
CA ALA A 431 -15.54 16.35 8.13
C ALA A 431 -14.81 17.70 8.04
N ALA A 432 -13.63 17.84 8.66
CA ALA A 432 -12.79 19.03 8.52
C ALA A 432 -12.24 19.19 7.09
N LEU A 433 -11.73 18.11 6.48
CA LEU A 433 -11.21 18.13 5.11
C LEU A 433 -12.31 18.44 4.09
N LEU A 434 -13.49 17.83 4.23
CA LEU A 434 -14.62 18.03 3.31
C LEU A 434 -15.22 19.44 3.41
N ARG A 435 -15.20 20.08 4.59
CA ARG A 435 -15.63 21.48 4.73
C ARG A 435 -14.79 22.46 3.90
N GLY A 436 -13.54 22.12 3.60
CA GLY A 436 -12.67 22.90 2.70
C GLY A 436 -12.92 22.63 1.21
N LEU A 437 -13.51 21.48 0.87
CA LEU A 437 -13.76 21.03 -0.51
C LEU A 437 -15.17 21.35 -1.01
N LEU A 438 -16.14 21.48 -0.09
CA LEU A 438 -17.48 21.92 -0.43
C LEU A 438 -17.47 23.44 -0.68
N PRO A 439 -18.04 23.93 -1.80
CA PRO A 439 -18.22 25.36 -1.97
C PRO A 439 -18.97 25.90 -0.76
N LYS A 440 -18.48 27.01 -0.18
CA LYS A 440 -19.26 27.73 0.84
C LYS A 440 -20.68 27.86 0.30
N PRO A 441 -21.71 27.48 1.07
CA PRO A 441 -23.07 27.66 0.60
C PRO A 441 -23.20 29.11 0.13
N PRO A 442 -23.76 29.37 -1.07
CA PRO A 442 -23.91 30.72 -1.55
C PRO A 442 -24.59 31.51 -0.44
N LYS A 443 -24.05 32.70 -0.14
CA LYS A 443 -24.64 33.60 0.84
C LYS A 443 -26.14 33.67 0.51
N PRO A 444 -27.03 33.35 1.47
CA PRO A 444 -28.45 33.26 1.17
C PRO A 444 -28.85 34.54 0.44
N PRO A 445 -29.56 34.44 -0.70
CA PRO A 445 -30.05 35.63 -1.37
C PRO A 445 -30.80 36.44 -0.33
N GLN A 446 -30.50 37.75 -0.23
CA GLN A 446 -31.28 38.61 0.65
C GLN A 446 -32.76 38.38 0.32
N PRO A 447 -33.61 38.15 1.33
CA PRO A 447 -35.01 37.90 1.08
C PRO A 447 -35.53 39.02 0.17
N PRO A 448 -36.19 38.69 -0.96
CA PRO A 448 -36.72 39.70 -1.84
C PRO A 448 -37.59 40.63 -1.00
N LYS A 449 -37.23 41.92 -0.99
CA LYS A 449 -38.12 42.96 -0.49
C LYS A 449 -39.26 43.03 -1.49
N VAL A 450 -40.31 42.24 -1.26
CA VAL A 450 -41.71 42.39 -1.69
C VAL A 450 -42.33 41.01 -1.75
N ALA A 451 -43.49 40.89 -1.12
CA ALA A 451 -44.34 39.72 -1.16
C ALA A 451 -44.97 39.58 -2.55
N GLU A 452 -44.32 38.86 -3.46
CA GLU A 452 -44.99 38.35 -4.65
C GLU A 452 -45.62 36.99 -4.33
N LYS A 453 -46.93 36.90 -4.57
CA LYS A 453 -47.72 35.68 -4.47
C LYS A 453 -47.12 34.64 -5.42
N LEU A 454 -46.72 33.49 -4.88
CA LEU A 454 -46.36 32.32 -5.68
C LEU A 454 -47.59 31.79 -6.42
N PRO A 455 -47.50 31.50 -7.73
CA PRO A 455 -48.55 30.78 -8.45
C PRO A 455 -48.53 29.28 -8.09
N ALA A 456 -49.67 28.61 -8.22
CA ALA A 456 -49.82 27.15 -8.15
C ALA A 456 -50.65 26.67 -9.35
N PRO A 457 -50.64 25.37 -9.73
CA PRO A 457 -49.77 24.26 -9.31
C PRO A 457 -49.06 23.52 -10.47
N VAL A 458 -47.92 22.89 -10.13
CA VAL A 458 -47.25 21.68 -10.70
C VAL A 458 -46.97 21.57 -12.21
N GLU A 459 -47.86 22.00 -13.10
CA GLU A 459 -47.70 21.87 -14.56
C GLU A 459 -46.55 22.77 -15.08
N GLU A 460 -46.39 23.98 -14.53
CA GLU A 460 -45.27 24.88 -14.84
C GLU A 460 -43.91 24.37 -14.29
N LEU A 461 -43.91 23.52 -13.26
CA LEU A 461 -42.67 22.95 -12.71
C LEU A 461 -42.09 21.85 -13.60
N ARG A 462 -42.88 21.27 -14.52
CA ARG A 462 -42.38 20.28 -15.51
C ARG A 462 -41.69 20.94 -16.71
N THR A 463 -42.10 22.13 -17.12
CA THR A 463 -41.60 22.81 -18.33
C THR A 463 -40.26 23.51 -18.14
N HIS A 464 -39.90 23.86 -16.90
CA HIS A 464 -38.59 24.41 -16.58
C HIS A 464 -37.78 23.40 -15.75
N GLY A 465 -37.06 22.52 -16.45
CA GLY A 465 -36.11 21.53 -15.92
C GLY A 465 -34.92 22.09 -15.12
N VAL A 466 -35.04 23.31 -14.59
CA VAL A 466 -34.10 23.92 -13.66
C VAL A 466 -34.73 23.91 -12.27
N ARG A 467 -34.40 22.84 -11.54
CA ARG A 467 -34.27 22.75 -10.07
C ARG A 467 -35.50 22.32 -9.24
N ALA A 468 -36.13 21.20 -9.59
CA ALA A 468 -36.93 20.42 -8.63
C ALA A 468 -36.15 20.15 -7.31
N ALA A 469 -34.86 19.85 -7.39
CA ALA A 469 -34.01 19.64 -6.21
C ALA A 469 -33.79 20.91 -5.36
N THR A 470 -33.96 22.11 -5.91
CA THR A 470 -33.85 23.36 -5.11
C THR A 470 -35.18 23.69 -4.46
N VAL A 471 -36.29 23.43 -5.15
CA VAL A 471 -37.64 23.53 -4.56
C VAL A 471 -37.80 22.53 -3.42
N LEU A 472 -37.42 21.26 -3.62
CA LEU A 472 -37.47 20.24 -2.57
C LEU A 472 -36.58 20.59 -1.37
N ARG A 473 -35.35 21.08 -1.60
CA ARG A 473 -34.48 21.54 -0.51
C ARG A 473 -35.03 22.75 0.23
N TRP A 474 -35.69 23.67 -0.48
CA TRP A 474 -36.34 24.82 0.15
C TRP A 474 -37.55 24.37 0.98
N LEU A 475 -38.35 23.43 0.48
CA LEU A 475 -39.47 22.85 1.22
C LEU A 475 -39.00 22.11 2.48
N ASP A 476 -37.96 21.28 2.39
CA ASP A 476 -37.39 20.58 3.55
C ASP A 476 -36.87 21.57 4.61
N TYR A 477 -36.21 22.65 4.16
CA TYR A 477 -35.67 23.67 5.07
C TYR A 477 -36.79 24.41 5.83
N ASN A 478 -37.91 24.69 5.15
CA ASN A 478 -39.01 25.48 5.70
C ASN A 478 -40.18 24.62 6.22
N ALA A 479 -40.05 23.29 6.21
CA ALA A 479 -41.14 22.36 6.51
C ALA A 479 -41.80 22.60 7.88
N ARG A 480 -41.05 23.10 8.85
CA ARG A 480 -41.54 23.40 10.20
C ARG A 480 -42.36 24.69 10.30
N ASP A 481 -42.19 25.58 9.32
CA ASP A 481 -42.81 26.90 9.28
C ASP A 481 -43.89 26.97 8.17
N LEU A 482 -44.15 25.86 7.49
CA LEU A 482 -45.17 25.75 6.45
C LEU A 482 -46.48 25.21 7.04
N SER A 483 -47.52 26.04 6.99
CA SER A 483 -48.91 25.67 7.31
C SER A 483 -49.72 25.51 6.02
N TRP A 484 -50.58 24.49 5.94
CA TRP A 484 -51.50 24.35 4.81
C TRP A 484 -52.75 25.22 5.02
N ASP A 485 -53.02 26.16 4.10
CA ASP A 485 -54.27 26.93 4.08
C ASP A 485 -55.29 26.22 3.18
N ALA A 486 -56.18 25.45 3.81
CA ALA A 486 -57.22 24.70 3.11
C ALA A 486 -58.22 25.59 2.36
N LYS A 487 -58.38 26.86 2.75
CA LYS A 487 -59.31 27.80 2.10
C LYS A 487 -58.70 28.39 0.83
N ALA A 488 -57.38 28.59 0.82
CA ALA A 488 -56.63 29.12 -0.32
C ALA A 488 -56.04 28.04 -1.24
N GLY A 489 -56.01 26.77 -0.81
CA GLY A 489 -55.43 25.67 -1.56
C GLY A 489 -53.92 25.78 -1.73
N CYS A 490 -53.21 26.42 -0.79
CA CYS A 490 -51.77 26.63 -0.86
C CYS A 490 -51.10 26.52 0.52
N TYR A 491 -49.79 26.30 0.53
CA TYR A 491 -48.98 26.39 1.75
C TYR A 491 -48.63 27.85 2.06
N LYS A 492 -48.84 28.27 3.30
CA LYS A 492 -48.40 29.55 3.86
C LYS A 492 -47.19 29.35 4.74
N LEU A 493 -46.19 30.22 4.59
CA LEU A 493 -45.02 30.28 5.45
C LEU A 493 -45.33 31.21 6.64
N GLU A 494 -45.40 30.65 7.85
CA GLU A 494 -45.61 31.38 9.09
C GLU A 494 -44.26 31.92 9.59
N ARG A 495 -43.98 33.20 9.33
CA ARG A 495 -42.65 33.83 9.47
C ARG A 495 -41.94 33.61 10.83
N ARG A 496 -40.62 33.42 10.74
CA ARG A 496 -39.65 34.51 11.00
C ARG A 496 -38.73 34.74 9.82
#